data_AF-A0A5J6SN01-F1
#
_entry.id   AF-A0A5J6SN01-F1
#
_cell.length_a   1.000
_cell.length_b   1.000
_cell.length_c   1.000
_cell.angle_alpha   90.00
_cell.angle_beta   90.00
_cell.angle_gamma   90.00
#
_symmetry.space_group_name_H-M   'P 1'
#
loop_
_entity.id
_entity.type
_entity.pdbx_description
1 polymer ?
#
loop_
_entity_poly.entity_id
_entity_poly.type
_entity_poly.pdbx_seq_one_letter_code
_entity_poly.pdbx_strand_id
1 'polypeptide(L)' 'MQQAICPCCRFPTLEKRGNDDICKVCKWQDDGQDDPHADEVWGGPNFDYSLTEARKNFKTYRIMFRESDREN' A
#
# COMPACT_ATOMS: atom_id res chain seq x y z
N MET A 1 -18.42 1.86 13.34
CA MET A 1 -17.56 0.97 12.52
C MET A 1 -16.13 1.40 12.76
N GLN A 2 -15.22 0.47 13.03
CA GLN A 2 -13.82 0.79 13.31
C GLN A 2 -13.01 0.60 12.02
N GLN A 3 -12.28 1.62 11.60
CA GLN A 3 -11.45 1.58 10.39
C GLN A 3 -10.30 0.59 10.56
N ALA A 4 -9.97 -0.11 9.47
CA ALA A 4 -8.82 -1.00 9.41
C ALA A 4 -7.52 -0.24 9.10
N ILE A 5 -6.42 -0.76 9.64
CA ILE A 5 -5.08 -0.21 9.45
C ILE A 5 -4.53 -0.64 8.09
N CYS A 6 -4.14 0.34 7.26
CA CYS A 6 -3.48 0.04 5.99
C CYS A 6 -2.13 -0.65 6.23
N PRO A 7 -1.84 -1.77 5.54
CA PRO A 7 -0.59 -2.51 5.74
C PRO A 7 0.65 -1.73 5.28
N CYS A 8 0.47 -0.76 4.36
CA CYS A 8 1.54 0.10 3.87
C CYS A 8 1.83 1.27 4.83
N CYS A 9 0.87 2.20 5.01
CA CYS A 9 1.13 3.44 5.77
C CYS A 9 0.86 3.36 7.27
N ARG A 10 0.26 2.27 7.75
CA ARG A 10 -0.12 2.03 9.15
C ARG A 10 -1.10 3.05 9.75
N PHE A 11 -1.84 3.77 8.91
CA PHE A 11 -2.95 4.64 9.34
C PHE A 11 -4.32 3.94 9.20
N PRO A 12 -5.32 4.31 10.02
CA PRO A 12 -6.69 3.79 9.94
C PRO A 12 -7.43 4.41 8.74
N THR A 13 -7.16 3.91 7.54
CA THR A 13 -7.66 4.50 6.29
C THR A 13 -8.59 3.60 5.50
N LEU A 14 -8.70 2.33 5.88
CA LEU A 14 -9.47 1.32 5.16
C LEU A 14 -10.81 1.10 5.87
N GLU A 15 -11.84 0.74 5.11
CA GLU A 15 -13.12 0.34 5.69
C GLU A 15 -12.98 -1.03 6.36
N LYS A 16 -12.34 -1.98 5.67
CA LYS A 16 -12.06 -3.35 6.15
C LYS A 16 -10.76 -3.88 5.53
N ARG A 17 -10.11 -4.84 6.20
CA ARG A 17 -8.95 -5.55 5.62
C ARG A 17 -9.36 -6.51 4.50
N GLY A 18 -8.55 -6.57 3.44
CA GLY A 18 -8.69 -7.48 2.29
C GLY A 18 -9.96 -7.23 1.48
N ASN A 19 -10.37 -5.96 1.34
CA ASN A 19 -11.59 -5.55 0.65
C ASN A 19 -11.31 -4.79 -0.66
N ASP A 20 -10.08 -4.86 -1.17
CA ASP A 20 -9.62 -4.15 -2.37
C ASP A 20 -9.70 -2.61 -2.26
N ASP A 21 -9.85 -2.09 -1.03
CA ASP A 21 -9.87 -0.67 -0.71
C ASP A 21 -8.52 -0.01 -1.05
N ILE A 22 -8.55 1.13 -1.74
CA ILE A 22 -7.35 1.93 -2.00
C ILE A 22 -7.15 2.93 -0.85
N CYS A 23 -6.01 2.85 -0.17
CA CYS A 23 -5.65 3.78 0.89
C CYS A 23 -5.56 5.22 0.35
N LYS A 24 -6.44 6.10 0.85
CA LYS A 24 -6.44 7.53 0.45
C LYS A 24 -5.15 8.28 0.77
N VAL A 25 -4.33 7.77 1.68
CA VAL A 25 -3.07 8.39 2.12
C VAL A 25 -1.88 7.93 1.27
N CYS A 26 -1.64 6.62 1.17
CA CYS A 26 -0.45 6.10 0.48
C CYS A 26 -0.71 5.52 -0.90
N LYS A 27 -1.97 5.37 -1.31
CA LYS A 27 -2.43 4.79 -2.60
C LYS A 27 -2.27 3.28 -2.77
N TRP A 28 -1.77 2.57 -1.75
CA TRP A 28 -1.76 1.10 -1.70
C TRP A 28 -3.17 0.53 -1.71
N GLN A 29 -3.45 -0.45 -2.57
CA GLN A 29 -4.67 -1.26 -2.54
C GLN A 29 -4.50 -2.41 -1.55
N ASP A 30 -5.45 -2.57 -0.63
CA ASP A 30 -5.47 -3.69 0.31
C ASP A 30 -6.13 -4.94 -0.31
N ASP A 31 -5.39 -5.57 -1.22
CA ASP A 31 -5.67 -6.85 -1.89
C ASP A 31 -5.50 -8.09 -0.97
N GLY A 32 -5.25 -7.86 0.32
CA GLY A 32 -5.01 -8.90 1.32
C GLY A 32 -3.53 -9.21 1.56
N GLN A 33 -2.60 -8.60 0.82
CA GLN A 33 -1.17 -8.76 1.08
C GLN A 33 -0.79 -8.18 2.46
N ASP A 34 0.02 -8.92 3.23
CA ASP A 34 0.52 -8.50 4.54
C ASP A 34 1.94 -9.06 4.80
N ASP A 35 2.43 -8.90 6.03
CA ASP A 35 3.81 -9.21 6.46
C ASP A 35 4.39 -10.54 5.92
N PRO A 36 3.67 -11.69 5.90
CA PRO A 36 4.21 -12.95 5.38
C PRO A 36 4.60 -12.92 3.89
N HIS A 37 3.95 -12.06 3.11
CA HIS A 37 4.13 -11.95 1.66
C HIS A 37 4.67 -10.57 1.27
N ALA A 38 5.20 -9.78 2.21
CA ALA A 38 5.45 -8.37 1.98
C ALA A 38 6.50 -8.07 0.90
N ASP A 39 7.41 -9.00 0.62
CA ASP A 39 8.44 -8.86 -0.41
C ASP A 39 7.99 -9.36 -1.80
N GLU A 40 6.82 -10.01 -1.89
CA GLU A 40 6.26 -10.47 -3.17
C GLU A 40 5.62 -9.30 -3.94
N VAL A 41 5.57 -9.43 -5.26
CA VAL A 41 4.85 -8.51 -6.15
C VAL A 41 3.59 -9.21 -6.63
N TRP A 42 2.43 -8.73 -6.19
CA TRP A 42 1.13 -9.31 -6.56
C TRP A 42 0.51 -8.65 -7.80
N GLY A 43 1.01 -7.49 -8.22
CA GLY A 43 0.55 -6.84 -9.44
C GLY A 43 -0.70 -5.98 -9.25
N GLY A 44 -1.53 -5.93 -10.29
CA GLY A 44 -2.81 -5.22 -10.25
C GLY A 44 -2.65 -3.71 -10.02
N PRO A 45 -3.56 -3.07 -9.27
CA PRO A 45 -3.46 -1.66 -8.89
C PRO A 45 -2.21 -1.29 -8.07
N ASN A 46 -1.51 -2.28 -7.50
CA ASN A 46 -0.22 -2.08 -6.82
C ASN A 46 0.99 -2.14 -7.79
N PHE A 47 0.77 -2.35 -9.10
CA PHE A 47 1.79 -2.41 -10.15
C PHE A 47 2.94 -3.39 -9.83
N ASP A 48 4.18 -3.02 -10.11
CA ASP A 48 5.38 -3.82 -9.85
C ASP A 48 5.94 -3.63 -8.44
N TYR A 49 5.15 -3.08 -7.52
CA TYR A 49 5.57 -2.80 -6.15
C TYR A 49 5.27 -3.99 -5.23
N SER A 50 6.25 -4.32 -4.39
CA SER A 50 6.01 -5.11 -3.19
C SER A 50 5.52 -4.22 -2.05
N LEU A 51 4.83 -4.80 -1.06
CA LEU A 51 4.42 -4.07 0.14
C LEU A 51 5.63 -3.54 0.93
N THR A 52 6.74 -4.27 0.96
CA THR A 52 8.00 -3.82 1.56
C THR A 52 8.53 -2.57 0.88
N GLU A 53 8.51 -2.53 -0.45
CA GLU A 53 8.92 -1.36 -1.21
C GLU A 53 7.97 -0.17 -0.97
N ALA A 54 6.67 -0.40 -1.06
CA ALA A 54 5.66 0.63 -0.79
C ALA A 54 5.81 1.24 0.61
N ARG A 55 6.13 0.44 1.64
CA ARG A 55 6.43 0.91 3.00
C ARG A 55 7.66 1.81 3.05
N LYS A 56 8.74 1.45 2.35
CA LYS A 56 9.96 2.27 2.24
C LYS A 56 9.66 3.59 1.54
N ASN A 57 8.94 3.53 0.43
CA ASN A 57 8.55 4.72 -0.33
C ASN A 57 7.64 5.61 0.51
N PHE A 58 6.67 5.07 1.24
CA PHE A 58 5.82 5.88 2.11
C PHE A 58 6.62 6.57 3.22
N LYS A 59 7.63 5.90 3.79
CA LYS A 59 8.50 6.48 4.82
C LYS A 59 9.24 7.72 4.29
N THR A 60 9.68 7.70 3.04
CA THR A 60 10.45 8.79 2.42
C THR A 60 9.54 9.86 1.79
N TYR A 61 8.55 9.44 1.02
CA TYR A 61 7.80 10.26 0.07
C TYR A 61 6.33 10.44 0.43
N ARG A 62 5.85 9.79 1.50
CA ARG A 62 4.44 9.77 1.93
C ARG A 62 3.45 9.26 0.89
N ILE A 63 3.94 8.47 -0.06
CA ILE A 63 3.16 7.75 -1.08
C ILE A 63 3.85 6.40 -1.37
N MET A 64 3.12 5.41 -1.90
CA MET A 64 3.69 4.10 -2.23
C MET A 64 4.65 4.12 -3.41
N PHE A 65 4.52 5.11 -4.31
CA PHE A 65 5.27 5.17 -5.55
C PHE A 65 6.72 5.62 -5.35
N ARG A 66 7.61 5.10 -6.21
CA ARG A 66 8.98 5.60 -6.39
C ARG A 66 8.92 7.05 -6.85
N GLU A 67 9.95 7.81 -6.54
CA GLU A 67 10.08 9.20 -7.01
C GLU A 67 10.17 9.28 -8.54
N SER A 68 10.86 8.32 -9.17
CA SER A 68 10.99 8.18 -10.63
C SER A 68 9.64 8.07 -11.36
N ASP A 69 8.61 7.61 -10.66
CA ASP A 69 7.31 7.30 -11.26
C ASP A 69 6.36 8.50 -11.18
N ARG A 70 6.79 9.62 -10.56
CA ARG A 70 6.01 10.86 -10.45
C ARG A 70 6.05 11.73 -11.72
N GLU A 71 6.95 11.42 -12.65
CA GLU A 71 7.19 12.22 -13.86
C GLU A 71 6.45 11.69 -15.10
N ASN A 72 5.64 10.63 -14.96
CA ASN A 72 4.82 10.05 -16.03
C ASN A 72 3.32 10.32 -15.83
#